data_AF-A0A8B5YDH3-F1
#
_entry.id   AF-A0A8B5YDH3-F1
#
_cell.length_a   1.000
_cell.length_b   1.000
_cell.length_c   1.000
_cell.angle_alpha   90.00
_cell.angle_beta   90.00
_cell.angle_gamma   90.00
#
_symmetry.space_group_name_H-M   'P 1'
#
loop_
_entity.id
_entity.type
_entity.pdbx_description
1 polymer ?
#
loop_
_entity_poly.entity_id
_entity_poly.type
_entity_poly.pdbx_seq_one_letter_code
_entity_poly.pdbx_strand_id
1 'polypeptide(L)'
;MKTKISAVLFLSFFLAASALAAEPTVQSVNDSVNMTWVAIGTLLVFFMHAGFAMVESGFTRAKNTLNILMKNFLTISIGSILYFFAGYAFMFGDSAGGFIGTSGFALAGDQDVGFFVFQAVFAATCATIISGAVAERMKLGSYMILTLFMTGLIYPVVGHWTWGEGWLYDLGFVDFAGSSIVHLTGAAGAVAAVMFLGPRIGKYTNGKVNAIPGHSIPLGALGVFILWTLMHPALRPAC
;
A
#
# COMPACT_ATOMS: atom_id res chain seq x y z
N MET A 1 -11.30 5.15 43.61
CA MET A 1 -9.82 5.04 43.53
C MET A 1 -9.33 4.84 42.09
N LYS A 2 -9.88 3.88 41.33
CA LYS A 2 -9.53 3.64 39.92
C LYS A 2 -9.67 4.86 38.99
N THR A 3 -10.73 5.64 39.13
CA THR A 3 -10.99 6.86 38.33
C THR A 3 -10.01 8.01 38.60
N LYS A 4 -9.49 8.14 39.82
CA LYS A 4 -8.47 9.16 40.15
C LYS A 4 -7.09 8.77 39.62
N ILE A 5 -6.77 7.47 39.60
CA ILE A 5 -5.52 6.95 39.04
C ILE A 5 -5.50 7.10 37.51
N SER A 6 -6.61 6.81 36.81
CA SER A 6 -6.72 7.06 35.37
C SER A 6 -6.63 8.55 35.02
N ALA A 7 -7.25 9.44 35.81
CA ALA A 7 -7.15 10.88 35.59
C ALA A 7 -5.72 11.40 35.82
N VAL A 8 -5.01 10.90 36.84
CA VAL A 8 -3.61 11.27 37.12
C VAL A 8 -2.67 10.73 36.05
N LEU A 9 -2.88 9.50 35.56
CA LEU A 9 -2.11 8.92 34.44
C LEU A 9 -2.35 9.65 33.11
N PHE A 10 -3.58 10.09 32.87
CA PHE A 10 -3.92 10.87 31.68
C PHE A 10 -3.32 12.28 31.78
N LEU A 11 -3.40 12.93 32.95
CA LEU A 11 -2.86 14.27 33.16
C LEU A 11 -1.31 14.28 33.20
N SER A 12 -0.68 13.23 33.74
CA SER A 12 0.79 13.09 33.73
C SER A 12 1.33 12.82 32.33
N PHE A 13 0.58 12.14 31.46
CA PHE A 13 0.92 11.99 30.05
C PHE A 13 0.95 13.34 29.31
N PHE A 14 0.02 14.25 29.61
CA PHE A 14 -0.01 15.61 29.03
C PHE A 14 1.04 16.55 29.63
N LEU A 15 1.39 16.41 30.91
CA LEU A 15 2.40 17.24 31.59
C LEU A 15 3.85 16.84 31.27
N ALA A 16 4.11 15.55 30.99
CA ALA A 16 5.45 15.10 30.58
C ALA A 16 5.83 15.56 29.17
N ALA A 17 4.84 15.78 28.30
CA ALA A 17 5.08 16.20 26.91
C ALA A 17 5.57 17.66 26.79
N SER A 18 5.22 18.54 27.73
CA SER A 18 5.58 19.97 27.67
C SER A 18 6.89 20.33 28.38
N ALA A 19 7.38 19.48 29.28
CA ALA A 19 8.52 19.81 30.15
C ALA A 19 9.91 19.50 29.54
N LEU A 20 9.96 18.87 28.35
CA LEU A 20 11.19 18.42 27.68
C LEU A 20 11.42 19.07 26.31
N ALA A 21 10.59 20.05 25.91
CA ALA A 21 10.78 20.72 24.63
C ALA A 21 12.00 21.63 24.70
N ALA A 22 13.08 21.26 24.00
CA ALA A 22 14.09 22.21 23.58
C ALA A 22 13.40 23.36 22.82
N GLU A 23 13.93 24.58 22.94
CA GLU A 23 13.41 25.73 22.19
C GLU A 23 13.24 25.36 20.70
N PRO A 24 12.03 25.52 20.13
CA PRO A 24 11.77 25.10 18.76
C PRO A 24 12.62 25.92 17.80
N THR A 25 13.50 25.23 17.07
CA THR A 25 14.23 25.81 15.94
C THR A 25 13.33 25.81 14.69
N VAL A 26 13.61 26.68 13.73
CA VAL A 26 12.91 26.68 12.43
C VAL A 26 12.98 25.31 11.76
N GLN A 27 14.14 24.63 11.86
CA GLN A 27 14.34 23.29 11.31
C GLN A 27 13.43 22.25 11.98
N SER A 28 13.42 22.20 13.32
CA SER A 28 12.57 21.23 14.05
C SER A 28 11.07 21.45 13.80
N VAL A 29 10.65 22.69 13.54
CA VAL A 29 9.26 22.98 13.16
C VAL A 29 8.96 22.45 11.76
N ASN A 30 9.84 22.70 10.78
CA ASN A 30 9.68 22.17 9.41
C ASN A 30 9.62 20.64 9.39
N ASP A 31 10.52 19.97 10.13
CA ASP A 31 10.54 18.50 10.21
C ASP A 31 9.24 17.96 10.83
N SER A 32 8.71 18.63 11.86
CA SER A 32 7.44 18.26 12.49
C SER A 32 6.25 18.44 11.55
N VAL A 33 6.23 19.52 10.77
CA VAL A 33 5.19 19.77 9.76
C VAL A 33 5.24 18.73 8.65
N ASN A 34 6.43 18.43 8.13
CA ASN A 34 6.64 17.42 7.10
C ASN A 34 6.23 16.03 7.57
N MET A 35 6.63 15.64 8.79
CA MET A 35 6.23 14.36 9.37
C MET A 35 4.71 14.27 9.56
N THR A 36 4.07 15.35 10.04
CA THR A 36 2.60 15.42 10.14
C THR A 36 1.94 15.22 8.78
N TRP A 37 2.50 15.83 7.75
CA TRP A 37 1.99 15.69 6.39
C TRP A 37 2.12 14.27 5.83
N VAL A 38 3.29 13.65 6.01
CA VAL A 38 3.53 12.25 5.62
C VAL A 38 2.61 11.31 6.39
N ALA A 39 2.36 11.56 7.67
CA ALA A 39 1.42 10.78 8.48
C ALA A 39 -0.03 10.90 7.97
N ILE A 40 -0.48 12.10 7.61
CA ILE A 40 -1.80 12.30 6.98
C ILE A 40 -1.86 11.58 5.64
N GLY A 41 -0.84 11.74 4.79
CA GLY A 41 -0.74 11.03 3.51
C GLY A 41 -0.81 9.51 3.68
N THR A 42 -0.08 8.98 4.66
CA THR A 42 -0.09 7.55 5.02
C THR A 42 -1.48 7.06 5.39
N LEU A 43 -2.21 7.80 6.24
CA LEU A 43 -3.58 7.44 6.64
C LEU A 43 -4.53 7.45 5.44
N LEU A 44 -4.38 8.40 4.52
CA LEU A 44 -5.22 8.48 3.32
C LEU A 44 -4.93 7.31 2.37
N VAL A 45 -3.67 6.95 2.17
CA VAL A 45 -3.29 5.79 1.35
C VAL A 45 -3.74 4.47 1.99
N PHE A 46 -3.61 4.34 3.32
CA PHE A 46 -4.18 3.21 4.05
C PHE A 46 -5.69 3.09 3.80
N PHE A 47 -6.43 4.22 3.83
CA PHE A 47 -7.86 4.23 3.61
C PHE A 47 -8.26 3.86 2.16
N MET A 48 -7.34 3.92 1.20
CA MET A 48 -7.58 3.42 -0.17
C MET A 48 -7.91 1.93 -0.19
N HIS A 49 -7.40 1.14 0.77
CA HIS A 49 -7.74 -0.28 0.87
C HIS A 49 -9.22 -0.52 1.18
N ALA A 50 -9.88 0.40 1.88
CA ALA A 50 -11.34 0.37 2.02
C ALA A 50 -12.03 0.63 0.68
N GLY A 51 -11.50 1.59 -0.12
CA GLY A 51 -11.95 1.87 -1.47
C GLY A 51 -11.81 0.65 -2.41
N PHE A 52 -10.66 -0.02 -2.41
CA PHE A 52 -10.43 -1.25 -3.17
C PHE A 52 -11.37 -2.37 -2.75
N ALA A 53 -11.53 -2.59 -1.43
CA ALA A 53 -12.46 -3.58 -0.91
C ALA A 53 -13.91 -3.33 -1.39
N MET A 54 -14.36 -2.07 -1.42
CA MET A 54 -15.70 -1.70 -1.91
C MET A 54 -15.84 -1.82 -3.44
N VAL A 55 -14.86 -1.36 -4.21
CA VAL A 55 -14.83 -1.53 -5.69
C VAL A 55 -14.88 -3.00 -6.07
N GLU A 56 -13.98 -3.81 -5.51
CA GLU A 56 -13.87 -5.22 -5.87
C GLU A 56 -15.09 -6.01 -5.43
N SER A 57 -15.62 -5.76 -4.23
CA SER A 57 -16.85 -6.42 -3.79
C SER A 57 -18.03 -5.99 -4.65
N GLY A 58 -18.23 -4.69 -4.88
CA GLY A 58 -19.35 -4.17 -5.69
C GLY A 58 -19.39 -4.74 -7.11
N PHE A 59 -18.24 -4.86 -7.78
CA PHE A 59 -18.12 -5.38 -9.15
C PHE A 59 -18.01 -6.91 -9.27
N THR A 60 -18.19 -7.65 -8.18
CA THR A 60 -18.20 -9.13 -8.18
C THR A 60 -19.52 -9.67 -7.69
N ARG A 61 -19.75 -10.98 -7.82
CA ARG A 61 -20.99 -11.63 -7.36
C ARG A 61 -20.98 -11.73 -5.84
N ALA A 62 -22.13 -11.50 -5.21
CA ALA A 62 -22.30 -11.44 -3.75
C ALA A 62 -21.71 -12.64 -2.99
N LYS A 63 -21.77 -13.85 -3.57
CA LYS A 63 -21.19 -15.06 -2.98
C LYS A 63 -19.66 -15.01 -2.79
N ASN A 64 -18.96 -14.12 -3.48
CA ASN A 64 -17.51 -13.96 -3.43
C ASN A 64 -17.07 -12.77 -2.55
N THR A 65 -18.02 -11.98 -2.02
CA THR A 65 -17.72 -10.77 -1.25
C THR A 65 -16.78 -11.06 -0.07
N LEU A 66 -17.05 -12.11 0.71
CA LEU A 66 -16.19 -12.47 1.84
C LEU A 66 -14.74 -12.78 1.40
N ASN A 67 -14.57 -13.50 0.30
CA ASN A 67 -13.24 -13.82 -0.22
C ASN A 67 -12.44 -12.56 -0.58
N ILE A 68 -13.11 -11.56 -1.15
CA ILE A 68 -12.50 -10.30 -1.59
C ILE A 68 -12.12 -9.42 -0.40
N LEU A 69 -13.02 -9.32 0.59
CA LEU A 69 -12.73 -8.58 1.83
C LEU A 69 -11.53 -9.19 2.56
N MET A 70 -11.46 -10.52 2.63
CA MET A 70 -10.33 -11.23 3.22
C MET A 70 -9.02 -10.99 2.46
N LYS A 71 -9.04 -10.96 1.11
CA LYS A 71 -7.86 -10.63 0.31
C LYS A 71 -7.35 -9.23 0.61
N ASN A 72 -8.24 -8.22 0.62
CA ASN A 72 -7.85 -6.84 0.90
C ASN A 72 -7.28 -6.69 2.32
N PHE A 73 -7.96 -7.23 3.33
CA PHE A 73 -7.50 -7.15 4.73
C PHE A 73 -6.16 -7.86 4.97
N LEU A 74 -5.99 -9.07 4.40
CA LEU A 74 -4.75 -9.81 4.54
C LEU A 74 -3.60 -9.20 3.73
N THR A 75 -3.89 -8.57 2.59
CA THR A 75 -2.87 -7.89 1.78
C THR A 75 -2.19 -6.79 2.57
N ILE A 76 -2.97 -5.94 3.25
CA ILE A 76 -2.38 -4.86 4.03
C ILE A 76 -1.69 -5.36 5.29
N SER A 77 -2.28 -6.34 5.98
CA SER A 77 -1.72 -6.89 7.22
C SER A 77 -0.41 -7.64 6.98
N ILE A 78 -0.42 -8.63 6.09
CA ILE A 78 0.74 -9.48 5.80
C ILE A 78 1.74 -8.73 4.92
N GLY A 79 1.27 -7.95 3.94
CA GLY A 79 2.13 -7.20 3.03
C GLY A 79 3.02 -6.22 3.78
N SER A 80 2.47 -5.49 4.75
CA SER A 80 3.25 -4.53 5.57
C SER A 80 4.30 -5.24 6.45
N ILE A 81 3.97 -6.40 7.01
CA ILE A 81 4.91 -7.19 7.83
C ILE A 81 6.06 -7.72 6.95
N LEU A 82 5.77 -8.23 5.76
CA LEU A 82 6.79 -8.72 4.85
C LEU A 82 7.67 -7.57 4.33
N TYR A 83 7.05 -6.43 4.05
CA TYR A 83 7.77 -5.22 3.65
C TYR A 83 8.71 -4.74 4.76
N PHE A 84 8.30 -4.81 6.02
CA PHE A 84 9.17 -4.55 7.17
C PHE A 84 10.42 -5.44 7.19
N PHE A 85 10.25 -6.76 7.12
CA PHE A 85 11.39 -7.68 7.27
C PHE A 85 12.38 -7.62 6.12
N ALA A 86 11.91 -7.48 4.88
CA ALA A 86 12.78 -7.57 3.70
C ALA A 86 12.47 -6.52 2.62
N GLY A 87 11.20 -6.19 2.37
CA GLY A 87 10.84 -5.33 1.24
C GLY A 87 11.46 -3.93 1.31
N TYR A 88 11.46 -3.30 2.49
CA TYR A 88 12.05 -1.98 2.68
C TYR A 88 13.57 -1.99 2.41
N ALA A 89 14.27 -3.02 2.90
CA ALA A 89 15.70 -3.22 2.65
C ALA A 89 16.03 -3.39 1.17
N PHE A 90 15.23 -4.18 0.45
CA PHE A 90 15.41 -4.37 -0.99
C PHE A 90 15.12 -3.11 -1.80
N MET A 91 14.28 -2.20 -1.28
CA MET A 91 13.91 -0.98 -1.98
C MET A 91 14.84 0.20 -1.68
N PHE A 92 15.21 0.41 -0.42
CA PHE A 92 15.94 1.60 0.05
C PHE A 92 17.29 1.32 0.71
N GLY A 93 17.69 0.04 0.80
CA GLY A 93 19.03 -0.32 1.31
C GLY A 93 20.14 -0.04 0.31
N ASP A 94 21.38 -0.31 0.73
CA ASP A 94 22.57 -0.07 -0.10
C ASP A 94 22.49 -0.79 -1.44
N SER A 95 22.67 -0.03 -2.52
CA SER A 95 22.44 -0.52 -3.87
C SER A 95 23.50 -1.53 -4.31
N ALA A 96 23.06 -2.73 -4.70
CA ALA A 96 23.86 -3.69 -5.42
C ALA A 96 23.71 -3.48 -6.93
N GLY A 97 24.63 -2.70 -7.50
CA GLY A 97 24.72 -2.47 -8.95
C GLY A 97 23.50 -1.78 -9.55
N GLY A 98 22.74 -1.01 -8.76
CA GLY A 98 21.54 -0.32 -9.20
C GLY A 98 20.27 -1.18 -9.27
N PHE A 99 20.34 -2.48 -8.91
CA PHE A 99 19.24 -3.43 -9.12
C PHE A 99 18.44 -3.79 -7.88
N ILE A 100 19.06 -3.85 -6.70
CA ILE A 100 18.41 -4.23 -5.45
C ILE A 100 19.19 -3.67 -4.25
N GLY A 101 18.48 -3.27 -3.19
CA GLY A 101 19.08 -2.91 -1.91
C GLY A 101 19.54 -4.13 -1.12
N THR A 102 20.61 -3.99 -0.33
CA THR A 102 21.26 -5.12 0.37
C THR A 102 21.45 -4.93 1.88
N SER A 103 20.96 -3.83 2.43
CA SER A 103 21.06 -3.49 3.86
C SER A 103 19.73 -2.95 4.40
N GLY A 104 19.63 -2.77 5.73
CA GLY A 104 18.41 -2.21 6.35
C GLY A 104 17.28 -3.23 6.61
N PHE A 105 17.57 -4.54 6.61
CA PHE A 105 16.58 -5.58 6.93
C PHE A 105 15.93 -5.34 8.30
N ALA A 106 14.61 -5.48 8.39
CA ALA A 106 13.84 -5.18 9.60
C ALA A 106 14.07 -3.75 10.15
N LEU A 107 14.29 -2.76 9.25
CA LEU A 107 14.65 -1.37 9.58
C LEU A 107 15.93 -1.23 10.41
N ALA A 108 16.85 -2.19 10.31
CA ALA A 108 18.11 -2.12 11.04
C ALA A 108 18.93 -0.89 10.61
N GLY A 109 19.13 0.05 11.54
CA GLY A 109 19.90 1.27 11.30
C GLY A 109 19.10 2.44 10.72
N ASP A 110 17.82 2.25 10.41
CA ASP A 110 16.93 3.32 9.94
C ASP A 110 16.01 3.80 11.07
N GLN A 111 15.89 5.13 11.23
CA GLN A 111 15.05 5.77 12.24
C GLN A 111 13.80 6.41 11.63
N ASP A 112 13.66 6.47 10.31
CA ASP A 112 12.51 7.05 9.63
C ASP A 112 11.34 6.05 9.51
N VAL A 113 10.74 5.77 10.66
CA VAL A 113 9.55 4.90 10.75
C VAL A 113 8.38 5.51 9.96
N GLY A 114 8.30 6.85 9.87
CA GLY A 114 7.24 7.53 9.13
C GLY A 114 7.29 7.19 7.64
N PHE A 115 8.47 7.31 7.04
CA PHE A 115 8.70 6.94 5.64
C PHE A 115 8.50 5.45 5.39
N PHE A 116 8.94 4.58 6.31
CA PHE A 116 8.64 3.15 6.22
C PHE A 116 7.14 2.86 6.14
N VAL A 117 6.33 3.40 7.07
CA VAL A 117 4.89 3.11 7.10
C VAL A 117 4.22 3.66 5.84
N PHE A 118 4.64 4.84 5.37
CA PHE A 118 4.19 5.39 4.11
C PHE A 118 4.48 4.44 2.95
N GLN A 119 5.69 3.91 2.82
CA GLN A 119 6.04 3.00 1.73
C GLN A 119 5.40 1.61 1.85
N ALA A 120 5.17 1.12 3.07
CA ALA A 120 4.52 -0.16 3.31
C ALA A 120 3.08 -0.19 2.76
N VAL A 121 2.33 0.90 2.89
CA VAL A 121 0.96 0.99 2.34
C VAL A 121 0.95 1.09 0.81
N PHE A 122 1.97 1.67 0.19
CA PHE A 122 2.14 1.64 -1.27
C PHE A 122 2.47 0.23 -1.79
N ALA A 123 3.35 -0.49 -1.09
CA ALA A 123 3.65 -1.89 -1.43
C ALA A 123 2.38 -2.76 -1.36
N ALA A 124 1.58 -2.61 -0.31
CA ALA A 124 0.28 -3.29 -0.19
C ALA A 124 -0.70 -2.88 -1.30
N THR A 125 -0.70 -1.60 -1.69
CA THR A 125 -1.53 -1.08 -2.80
C THR A 125 -1.13 -1.73 -4.14
N CYS A 126 0.15 -1.90 -4.43
CA CYS A 126 0.61 -2.62 -5.62
C CYS A 126 0.05 -4.04 -5.68
N ALA A 127 0.12 -4.79 -4.57
CA ALA A 127 -0.40 -6.15 -4.50
C ALA A 127 -1.94 -6.21 -4.62
N THR A 128 -2.67 -5.24 -4.06
CA THR A 128 -4.13 -5.25 -4.08
C THR A 128 -4.73 -5.06 -5.48
N ILE A 129 -4.02 -4.39 -6.40
CA ILE A 129 -4.41 -4.27 -7.81
C ILE A 129 -4.67 -5.66 -8.43
N ILE A 130 -3.88 -6.66 -8.03
CA ILE A 130 -3.99 -8.03 -8.53
C ILE A 130 -5.24 -8.72 -7.98
N SER A 131 -5.69 -8.40 -6.77
CA SER A 131 -6.89 -8.98 -6.14
C SER A 131 -8.12 -8.81 -7.02
N GLY A 132 -8.38 -7.58 -7.48
CA GLY A 132 -9.51 -7.30 -8.36
C GLY A 132 -9.45 -8.06 -9.68
N ALA A 133 -8.26 -8.15 -10.28
CA ALA A 133 -8.05 -8.85 -11.54
C ALA A 133 -8.32 -10.36 -11.43
N VAL A 134 -7.97 -10.99 -10.31
CA VAL A 134 -8.11 -12.44 -10.06
C VAL A 134 -9.36 -12.81 -9.26
N ALA A 135 -10.24 -11.85 -9.00
CA ALA A 135 -11.45 -12.03 -8.21
C ALA A 135 -12.33 -13.20 -8.69
N GLU A 136 -13.06 -13.81 -7.75
CA GLU A 136 -14.02 -14.91 -7.96
C GLU A 136 -13.46 -16.29 -8.34
N ARG A 137 -12.18 -16.41 -8.70
CA ARG A 137 -11.62 -17.68 -9.20
C ARG A 137 -10.23 -18.07 -8.68
N MET A 138 -9.51 -17.15 -8.03
CA MET A 138 -8.28 -17.49 -7.32
C MET A 138 -8.56 -17.83 -5.85
N LYS A 139 -8.02 -18.97 -5.40
CA LYS A 139 -8.05 -19.39 -3.99
C LYS A 139 -7.30 -18.39 -3.11
N LEU A 140 -7.77 -18.19 -1.87
CA LEU A 140 -7.17 -17.22 -0.94
C LEU A 140 -5.69 -17.53 -0.65
N GLY A 141 -5.35 -18.80 -0.40
CA GLY A 141 -3.95 -19.19 -0.14
C GLY A 141 -3.01 -18.89 -1.31
N SER A 142 -3.44 -19.16 -2.54
CA SER A 142 -2.65 -18.82 -3.74
C SER A 142 -2.45 -17.32 -3.89
N TYR A 143 -3.48 -16.54 -3.57
CA TYR A 143 -3.38 -15.08 -3.56
C TYR A 143 -2.37 -14.59 -2.51
N MET A 144 -2.34 -15.21 -1.32
CA MET A 144 -1.37 -14.81 -0.29
C MET A 144 0.08 -15.07 -0.68
N ILE A 145 0.35 -16.18 -1.38
CA ILE A 145 1.68 -16.45 -1.92
C ILE A 145 2.06 -15.36 -2.93
N LEU A 146 1.13 -14.97 -3.80
CA LEU A 146 1.35 -13.89 -4.75
C LEU A 146 1.61 -12.56 -4.04
N THR A 147 0.84 -12.20 -3.01
CA THR A 147 1.09 -11.02 -2.19
C THR A 147 2.49 -11.06 -1.58
N LEU A 148 2.93 -12.22 -1.06
CA LEU A 148 4.25 -12.37 -0.45
C LEU A 148 5.37 -12.05 -1.44
N PHE A 149 5.31 -12.59 -2.65
CA PHE A 149 6.30 -12.29 -3.69
C PHE A 149 6.20 -10.84 -4.16
N MET A 150 4.98 -10.30 -4.32
CA MET A 150 4.80 -8.94 -4.77
C MET A 150 5.34 -7.92 -3.76
N THR A 151 4.94 -7.99 -2.49
CA THR A 151 5.35 -7.01 -1.48
C THR A 151 6.75 -7.27 -0.93
N GLY A 152 7.20 -8.52 -0.90
CA GLY A 152 8.49 -8.90 -0.33
C GLY A 152 9.65 -8.92 -1.33
N LEU A 153 9.39 -8.92 -2.65
CA LEU A 153 10.45 -9.02 -3.65
C LEU A 153 10.21 -8.20 -4.92
N ILE A 154 9.10 -8.43 -5.64
CA ILE A 154 8.92 -7.84 -6.99
C ILE A 154 8.75 -6.32 -6.92
N TYR A 155 7.79 -5.84 -6.12
CA TYR A 155 7.57 -4.40 -5.92
C TYR A 155 8.83 -3.68 -5.40
N PRO A 156 9.48 -4.13 -4.30
CA PRO A 156 10.63 -3.40 -3.78
C PRO A 156 11.83 -3.40 -4.73
N VAL A 157 12.06 -4.47 -5.50
CA VAL A 157 13.10 -4.48 -6.54
C VAL A 157 12.80 -3.47 -7.64
N VAL A 158 11.57 -3.43 -8.15
CA VAL A 158 11.17 -2.42 -9.16
C VAL A 158 11.26 -1.01 -8.59
N GLY A 159 10.86 -0.83 -7.34
CA GLY A 159 10.98 0.45 -6.62
C GLY A 159 12.43 0.89 -6.42
N HIS A 160 13.35 -0.05 -6.20
CA HIS A 160 14.77 0.26 -6.07
C HIS A 160 15.35 0.87 -7.34
N TRP A 161 14.91 0.41 -8.52
CA TRP A 161 15.41 0.93 -9.79
C TRP A 161 15.20 2.44 -9.94
N THR A 162 14.21 3.01 -9.23
CA THR A 162 13.82 4.42 -9.32
C THR A 162 13.90 5.15 -7.98
N TRP A 163 13.03 4.86 -7.02
CA TRP A 163 12.97 5.56 -5.73
C TRP A 163 14.11 5.16 -4.79
N GLY A 164 14.74 4.00 -5.02
CA GLY A 164 15.94 3.57 -4.33
C GLY A 164 17.25 3.97 -5.00
N GLU A 165 17.22 4.97 -5.89
CA GLU A 165 18.40 5.49 -6.60
C GLU A 165 19.15 4.43 -7.44
N GLY A 166 18.40 3.52 -8.06
CA GLY A 166 18.94 2.48 -8.93
C GLY A 166 19.14 2.89 -10.40
N TRP A 167 19.28 1.90 -11.28
CA TRP A 167 19.69 2.14 -12.67
C TRP A 167 18.71 2.99 -13.50
N LEU A 168 17.41 2.98 -13.22
CA LEU A 168 16.44 3.85 -13.91
C LEU A 168 16.53 5.29 -13.40
N TYR A 169 16.82 5.49 -12.12
CA TYR A 169 17.11 6.80 -11.55
C TYR A 169 18.31 7.44 -12.26
N ASP A 170 19.40 6.69 -12.45
CA ASP A 170 20.61 7.15 -13.15
C ASP A 170 20.35 7.56 -14.61
N LEU A 171 19.36 6.94 -15.26
CA LEU A 171 18.91 7.29 -16.61
C LEU A 171 17.97 8.50 -16.64
N GLY A 172 17.62 9.09 -15.48
CA GLY A 172 16.73 10.24 -15.35
C GLY A 172 15.24 9.88 -15.43
N PHE A 173 14.86 8.63 -15.13
CA PHE A 173 13.45 8.24 -15.08
C PHE A 173 12.74 8.90 -13.90
N VAL A 174 11.55 9.45 -14.14
CA VAL A 174 10.75 10.14 -13.12
C VAL A 174 9.38 9.47 -12.99
N ASP A 175 9.09 9.01 -11.77
CA ASP A 175 7.75 8.58 -11.36
C ASP A 175 7.46 9.16 -9.99
N PHE A 176 6.57 10.14 -9.92
CA PHE A 176 6.36 10.94 -8.72
C PHE A 176 5.62 10.17 -7.61
N ALA A 177 4.54 9.46 -7.97
CA ALA A 177 3.62 8.84 -7.01
C ALA A 177 3.33 7.36 -7.34
N GLY A 178 4.10 6.75 -8.23
CA GLY A 178 4.04 5.32 -8.50
C GLY A 178 3.09 4.95 -9.62
N SER A 179 2.92 5.80 -10.64
CA SER A 179 2.15 5.42 -11.84
C SER A 179 2.77 4.20 -12.52
N SER A 180 4.09 4.10 -12.52
CA SER A 180 4.82 2.93 -12.99
C SER A 180 5.10 1.97 -11.83
N ILE A 181 5.74 2.44 -10.77
CA ILE A 181 6.28 1.60 -9.69
C ILE A 181 5.17 0.83 -8.96
N VAL A 182 4.00 1.43 -8.78
CA VAL A 182 2.86 0.83 -8.07
C VAL A 182 1.84 0.31 -9.09
N HIS A 183 1.31 1.19 -9.93
CA HIS A 183 0.18 0.86 -10.79
C HIS A 183 0.57 -0.04 -11.97
N LEU A 184 1.62 0.30 -12.71
CA LEU A 184 2.08 -0.56 -13.82
C LEU A 184 2.63 -1.89 -13.30
N THR A 185 3.43 -1.90 -12.23
CA THR A 185 3.92 -3.14 -11.61
C THR A 185 2.78 -4.05 -11.17
N GLY A 186 1.79 -3.50 -10.46
CA GLY A 186 0.59 -4.23 -10.05
C GLY A 186 -0.23 -4.71 -11.26
N ALA A 187 -0.37 -3.89 -12.30
CA ALA A 187 -1.07 -4.25 -13.53
C ALA A 187 -0.34 -5.35 -14.31
N ALA A 188 1.00 -5.32 -14.39
CA ALA A 188 1.79 -6.36 -15.02
C ALA A 188 1.67 -7.69 -14.26
N GLY A 189 1.74 -7.64 -12.93
CA GLY A 189 1.46 -8.79 -12.07
C GLY A 189 0.04 -9.33 -12.24
N ALA A 190 -0.94 -8.45 -12.42
CA ALA A 190 -2.33 -8.82 -12.67
C ALA A 190 -2.51 -9.50 -14.04
N VAL A 191 -1.88 -8.98 -15.10
CA VAL A 191 -1.88 -9.60 -16.42
C VAL A 191 -1.25 -10.99 -16.34
N ALA A 192 -0.07 -11.12 -15.74
CA ALA A 192 0.59 -12.41 -15.55
C ALA A 192 -0.32 -13.40 -14.80
N ALA A 193 -0.89 -12.99 -13.66
CA ALA A 193 -1.78 -13.84 -12.88
C ALA A 193 -3.03 -14.28 -13.67
N VAL A 194 -3.63 -13.38 -14.46
CA VAL A 194 -4.79 -13.70 -15.29
C VAL A 194 -4.44 -14.61 -16.47
N MET A 195 -3.24 -14.49 -17.05
CA MET A 195 -2.78 -15.39 -18.12
C MET A 195 -2.69 -16.84 -17.65
N PHE A 196 -2.21 -17.09 -16.43
CA PHE A 196 -2.17 -18.43 -15.85
C PHE A 196 -3.52 -18.92 -15.34
N LEU A 197 -4.33 -18.01 -14.77
CA LEU A 197 -5.61 -18.37 -14.14
C LEU A 197 -6.74 -18.56 -15.17
N GLY A 198 -6.68 -17.84 -16.28
CA GLY A 198 -7.69 -17.86 -17.33
C GLY A 198 -8.97 -17.07 -16.99
N PRO A 199 -9.96 -17.13 -17.90
CA PRO A 199 -11.19 -16.38 -17.78
C PRO A 199 -12.12 -16.94 -16.70
N ARG A 200 -13.00 -16.09 -16.17
CA ARG A 200 -14.08 -16.53 -15.29
C ARG A 200 -14.96 -17.56 -16.00
N ILE A 201 -15.38 -18.60 -15.27
CA ILE A 201 -16.33 -19.60 -15.77
C ILE A 201 -17.59 -18.87 -16.25
N GLY A 202 -18.00 -19.16 -17.49
CA GLY A 202 -19.15 -18.54 -18.13
C GLY A 202 -18.88 -17.16 -18.75
N LYS A 203 -17.66 -16.61 -18.68
CA LYS A 203 -17.33 -15.32 -19.31
C LYS A 203 -17.37 -15.39 -20.84
N TYR A 204 -17.02 -16.54 -21.41
CA TYR A 204 -17.06 -16.81 -22.84
C TYR A 204 -17.86 -18.08 -23.13
N THR A 205 -18.79 -18.02 -24.07
CA THR A 205 -19.56 -19.16 -24.57
C THR A 205 -19.58 -19.09 -26.08
N ASN A 206 -19.07 -20.12 -26.77
CA ASN A 206 -19.00 -20.17 -28.24
C ASN A 206 -18.35 -18.91 -28.85
N GLY A 207 -17.26 -18.42 -28.24
CA GLY A 207 -16.56 -17.21 -28.68
C GLY A 207 -17.27 -15.89 -28.38
N LYS A 208 -18.49 -15.90 -27.82
CA LYS A 208 -19.23 -14.70 -27.43
C LYS A 208 -18.92 -14.30 -25.99
N VAL A 209 -18.82 -12.99 -25.75
CA VAL A 209 -18.59 -12.41 -24.44
C VAL A 209 -19.91 -12.33 -23.66
N ASN A 210 -19.95 -12.94 -22.49
CA ASN A 210 -21.06 -12.80 -21.56
C ASN A 210 -20.73 -11.73 -20.50
N ALA A 211 -21.71 -10.91 -20.15
CA ALA A 211 -21.60 -10.00 -19.02
C ALA A 211 -21.71 -10.78 -17.70
N ILE A 212 -20.81 -10.51 -16.76
CA ILE A 212 -20.90 -10.99 -15.38
C ILE A 212 -21.07 -9.73 -14.53
N PRO A 213 -22.30 -9.30 -14.23
CA PRO A 213 -22.55 -8.07 -13.51
C PRO A 213 -22.06 -8.17 -12.06
N GLY A 214 -21.65 -7.04 -11.51
CA GLY A 214 -21.44 -6.88 -10.08
C GLY A 214 -22.76 -6.96 -9.31
N HIS A 215 -22.68 -7.35 -8.04
CA HIS A 215 -23.87 -7.46 -7.20
C HIS A 215 -24.34 -6.12 -6.63
N SER A 216 -23.50 -5.08 -6.63
CA SER A 216 -23.86 -3.75 -6.15
C SER A 216 -23.05 -2.65 -6.85
N ILE A 217 -23.66 -2.03 -7.86
CA ILE A 217 -23.09 -0.87 -8.55
C ILE A 217 -22.91 0.33 -7.60
N PRO A 218 -23.84 0.65 -6.68
CA PRO A 218 -23.63 1.73 -5.71
C PRO A 218 -22.41 1.50 -4.82
N LEU A 219 -22.17 0.26 -4.37
CA LEU A 219 -20.98 -0.07 -3.57
C LEU A 219 -19.70 0.06 -4.39
N GLY A 220 -19.73 -0.40 -5.64
CA GLY A 220 -18.61 -0.23 -6.58
C GLY A 220 -18.30 1.25 -6.81
N ALA A 221 -19.32 2.07 -7.05
CA ALA A 221 -19.19 3.51 -7.25
C ALA A 221 -18.69 4.23 -5.97
N LEU A 222 -19.18 3.85 -4.79
CA LEU A 222 -18.69 4.39 -3.52
C LEU A 222 -17.19 4.12 -3.34
N GLY A 223 -16.73 2.90 -3.64
CA GLY A 223 -15.31 2.60 -3.60
C GLY A 223 -14.49 3.45 -4.58
N VAL A 224 -15.01 3.72 -5.79
CA VAL A 224 -14.36 4.63 -6.75
C VAL A 224 -14.27 6.05 -6.18
N PHE A 225 -15.34 6.57 -5.59
CA PHE A 225 -15.31 7.90 -4.96
C PHE A 225 -14.31 8.00 -3.81
N ILE A 226 -14.22 6.96 -2.98
CA ILE A 226 -13.22 6.87 -1.92
C ILE A 226 -11.82 6.91 -2.52
N LEU A 227 -11.51 6.02 -3.46
CA LEU A 227 -10.20 5.98 -4.12
C LEU A 227 -9.84 7.33 -4.76
N TRP A 228 -10.78 7.94 -5.50
CA TRP A 228 -10.54 9.21 -6.16
C TRP A 228 -10.29 10.36 -5.19
N THR A 229 -11.09 10.46 -4.12
CA THR A 229 -10.95 11.53 -3.11
C THR A 229 -9.61 11.43 -2.39
N LEU A 230 -9.16 10.22 -2.10
CA LEU A 230 -7.89 9.97 -1.40
C LEU A 230 -6.67 10.14 -2.32
N MET A 231 -6.84 9.94 -3.63
CA MET A 231 -5.80 10.16 -4.64
C MET A 231 -5.64 11.65 -5.02
N HIS A 232 -6.35 12.58 -4.39
CA HIS A 232 -6.34 13.98 -4.80
C HIS A 232 -4.96 14.64 -4.57
N PRO A 233 -4.36 15.30 -5.58
CA PRO A 233 -3.07 16.00 -5.47
C PRO A 233 -3.03 17.23 -4.56
N ALA A 234 -4.08 17.49 -3.76
CA ALA A 234 -4.11 18.61 -2.82
C ALA A 234 -3.13 18.44 -1.65
N LEU A 235 -2.42 17.31 -1.58
CA LEU A 235 -1.38 17.06 -0.61
C LEU A 235 0.04 17.44 -1.12
N ARG A 236 0.20 18.57 -1.81
CA ARG A 236 1.54 19.14 -2.06
C ARG A 236 2.06 19.87 -0.81
N PRO A 237 3.16 19.45 -0.17
CA PRO A 237 4.09 20.44 0.33
C PRO A 237 4.69 21.12 -0.92
N ALA A 238 4.60 22.44 -0.99
CA ALA A 238 5.40 23.17 -1.95
C ALA A 238 6.87 22.82 -1.74
N CYS A 239 7.63 22.79 -2.84
CA CYS A 239 9.09 22.80 -2.83
C CYS A 239 9.66 23.77 -1.79
#